data_AF-A0A9E0PWJ3-F1
#
_entry.id   AF-A0A9E0PWJ3-F1
#
_cell.length_a   1.000
_cell.length_b   1.000
_cell.length_c   1.000
_cell.angle_alpha   90.00
_cell.angle_beta   90.00
_cell.angle_gamma   90.00
#
_symmetry.space_group_name_H-M   'P 1'
#
loop_
_entity.id
_entity.type
_entity.pdbx_description
1 polymer ?
#
loop_
_entity_poly.entity_id
_entity_poly.type
_entity_poly.pdbx_seq_one_letter_code
_entity_poly.pdbx_strand_id
1 'polypeptide(L)'
;MQTPDKNEKDLLQVLIEAQIISQAQAQLAQSDSENMSMTIDEVLLARGWLDAPTLRKHAPWLFAKKESAADSAEVNSAMRKSGPLQITDTQGSSDDYGTNLARYRALMRDILD
;
A
#
# COMPACT_ATOMS: atom_id res chain seq x y z
N MET A 1 -14.40 -14.81 -0.62
CA MET A 1 -13.34 -15.44 0.19
C MET A 1 -12.04 -15.28 -0.57
N GLN A 2 -11.30 -14.21 -0.27
CA GLN A 2 -9.97 -13.99 -0.84
C GLN A 2 -9.04 -14.93 -0.07
N THR A 3 -8.39 -15.85 -0.77
CA THR A 3 -7.46 -16.78 -0.12
C THR A 3 -6.20 -15.99 0.22
N PRO A 4 -5.63 -16.11 1.43
CA PRO A 4 -4.38 -15.45 1.74
C PRO A 4 -3.35 -15.92 0.72
N ASP A 5 -2.84 -14.97 -0.07
CA ASP A 5 -1.85 -15.22 -1.09
C ASP A 5 -0.70 -15.97 -0.41
N LYS A 6 -0.21 -17.05 -1.02
CA LYS A 6 0.84 -17.91 -0.46
C LYS A 6 2.02 -17.11 0.12
N ASN A 7 2.31 -15.96 -0.49
CA ASN A 7 3.34 -15.01 -0.10
C ASN A 7 3.09 -14.28 1.24
N GLU A 8 1.85 -14.10 1.68
CA GLU A 8 1.50 -13.46 2.96
C GLU A 8 1.65 -14.43 4.13
N LYS A 9 1.31 -15.70 3.91
CA LYS A 9 1.63 -16.78 4.86
C LYS A 9 3.15 -16.93 5.01
N ASP A 10 3.89 -16.80 3.90
CA ASP A 10 5.36 -16.79 3.93
C ASP A 10 5.91 -15.57 4.69
N LEU A 11 5.29 -14.38 4.57
CA LEU A 11 5.68 -13.19 5.32
C LEU A 11 5.58 -13.37 6.84
N LEU A 12 4.41 -13.77 7.33
CA LEU A 12 4.19 -13.93 8.77
C LEU A 12 5.09 -15.01 9.37
N GLN A 13 5.28 -16.12 8.65
CA GLN A 13 6.15 -17.20 9.08
C GLN A 13 7.60 -16.72 9.24
N VAL A 14 8.13 -15.98 8.27
CA VAL A 14 9.50 -15.44 8.33
C VAL A 14 9.67 -14.48 9.50
N LEU A 15 8.68 -13.64 9.78
CA LEU A 15 8.74 -12.69 10.89
C LEU A 15 8.62 -13.36 12.28
N ILE A 16 7.89 -14.48 12.38
CA ILE A 16 7.83 -15.30 13.59
C ILE A 16 9.16 -16.03 13.80
N GLU A 17 9.73 -16.64 12.77
CA GLU A 17 11.02 -17.33 12.84
C GLU A 17 12.15 -16.37 13.23
N ALA A 18 12.11 -15.14 12.72
CA ALA A 18 13.02 -14.07 13.10
C ALA A 18 12.74 -13.47 14.49
N GLN A 19 11.70 -13.94 15.20
CA GLN A 19 11.27 -13.46 16.52
C GLN A 19 10.95 -11.96 16.55
N ILE A 20 10.53 -11.39 15.42
CA ILE A 20 10.11 -9.98 15.30
C ILE A 20 8.69 -9.81 15.83
N ILE A 21 7.83 -10.80 15.52
CA ILE A 21 6.46 -10.88 16.01
C ILE A 21 6.18 -12.25 16.61
N SER A 22 5.22 -12.31 17.52
CA SER A 22 4.70 -13.55 18.08
C SER A 22 3.61 -14.18 17.21
N GLN A 23 3.31 -15.45 17.47
CA GLN A 23 2.18 -16.16 16.82
C GLN A 23 0.85 -15.42 17.02
N ALA A 24 0.62 -14.85 18.21
CA ALA A 24 -0.61 -14.12 18.51
C ALA A 24 -0.71 -12.81 17.71
N GLN A 25 0.40 -12.09 17.55
CA GLN A 25 0.46 -10.90 16.70
C GLN A 25 0.21 -11.26 15.23
N ALA A 26 0.76 -12.37 14.74
CA ALA A 26 0.52 -12.83 13.38
C ALA A 26 -0.95 -13.17 13.11
N GLN A 27 -1.63 -13.84 14.06
CA GLN A 27 -3.07 -14.12 13.94
C GLN A 27 -3.91 -12.84 13.95
N LEU A 28 -3.56 -11.88 14.82
CA LEU A 28 -4.25 -10.60 14.87
C LEU A 28 -4.03 -9.78 13.59
N ALA A 29 -2.81 -9.80 13.02
CA ALA A 29 -2.52 -9.17 11.73
C ALA A 29 -3.39 -9.73 10.59
N GLN A 30 -3.58 -11.06 10.55
CA GLN A 30 -4.47 -11.68 9.55
C GLN A 30 -5.91 -11.18 9.71
N SER A 31 -6.43 -11.18 10.94
CA SER A 31 -7.80 -10.72 11.18
C SER A 31 -7.99 -9.24 10.83
N ASP A 32 -7.03 -8.38 11.17
CA ASP A 32 -7.09 -6.96 10.81
C ASP A 32 -7.00 -6.75 9.30
N SER A 33 -6.15 -7.49 8.60
CA SER A 33 -6.02 -7.41 7.15
C SER A 33 -7.34 -7.73 6.46
N GLU A 34 -8.02 -8.79 6.91
CA GLU A 34 -9.36 -9.18 6.42
C GLU A 34 -10.43 -8.12 6.75
N ASN A 35 -10.38 -7.53 7.94
CA ASN A 35 -11.40 -6.57 8.39
C ASN A 35 -11.20 -5.16 7.83
N MET A 36 -9.95 -4.73 7.63
CA MET A 36 -9.59 -3.36 7.26
C MET A 36 -9.25 -3.22 5.77
N SER A 37 -9.28 -4.31 5.00
CA SER A 37 -8.87 -4.32 3.58
C SER A 37 -7.46 -3.75 3.36
N MET A 38 -6.57 -3.98 4.34
CA MET A 38 -5.15 -3.61 4.29
C MET A 38 -4.33 -4.87 4.06
N THR A 39 -3.18 -4.76 3.41
CA THR A 39 -2.27 -5.91 3.31
C THR A 39 -1.62 -6.19 4.66
N ILE A 40 -1.14 -7.42 4.86
CA ILE A 40 -0.52 -7.79 6.13
C ILE A 40 0.70 -6.90 6.44
N ASP A 41 1.53 -6.55 5.46
CA ASP A 41 2.66 -5.65 5.67
C ASP A 41 2.23 -4.25 6.13
N GLU A 42 1.13 -3.72 5.59
CA GLU A 42 0.57 -2.43 6.01
C GLU A 42 0.03 -2.47 7.44
N VAL A 43 -0.65 -3.56 7.82
CA VAL A 43 -1.15 -3.75 9.19
C VAL A 43 0.01 -3.79 10.21
N LEU A 44 1.06 -4.54 9.90
CA LEU A 44 2.23 -4.69 10.77
C LEU A 44 2.94 -3.34 11.01
N LEU A 45 3.02 -2.51 9.97
CA LEU A 45 3.56 -1.15 10.04
C LEU A 45 2.61 -0.21 10.80
N ALA A 46 1.32 -0.24 10.50
CA ALA A 46 0.32 0.63 11.11
C ALA A 46 0.18 0.40 12.63
N ARG A 47 0.32 -0.86 13.08
CA ARG A 47 0.34 -1.20 14.51
C ARG A 47 1.69 -0.94 15.19
N GLY A 48 2.75 -0.64 14.43
CA GLY A 48 4.08 -0.38 14.95
C GLY A 48 4.76 -1.63 15.55
N TRP A 49 4.40 -2.83 15.12
CA TRP A 49 5.07 -4.05 15.59
C TRP A 49 6.43 -4.27 14.95
N LEU A 50 6.66 -3.66 13.80
CA LEU A 50 7.96 -3.57 13.14
C LEU A 50 8.02 -2.30 12.30
N ASP A 51 9.22 -1.86 11.95
CA ASP A 51 9.47 -0.70 11.12
C ASP A 51 9.79 -1.09 9.65
N ALA A 52 9.66 -0.12 8.74
CA ALA A 52 9.90 -0.36 7.32
C ALA A 52 11.32 -0.88 7.00
N PRO A 53 12.40 -0.43 7.67
CA PRO A 53 13.72 -1.04 7.53
C PRO A 53 13.76 -2.53 7.90
N THR A 54 13.15 -2.93 9.02
CA THR A 54 13.09 -4.35 9.42
C THR A 54 12.28 -5.16 8.41
N LEU A 55 11.14 -4.63 7.94
CA LEU A 55 10.35 -5.28 6.91
C LEU A 55 11.16 -5.53 5.63
N ARG A 56 11.92 -4.52 5.17
CA ARG A 56 12.78 -4.64 3.98
C ARG A 56 13.87 -5.68 4.14
N LYS A 57 14.47 -5.76 5.34
CA LYS A 57 15.53 -6.71 5.64
C LYS A 57 15.04 -8.16 5.63
N HIS A 58 13.84 -8.42 6.18
CA HIS A 58 13.30 -9.77 6.35
C HIS A 58 12.40 -10.22 5.20
N ALA A 59 11.75 -9.29 4.50
CA ALA A 59 10.86 -9.56 3.38
C ALA A 59 11.19 -8.71 2.14
N PRO A 60 12.42 -8.83 1.57
CA PRO A 60 12.84 -8.03 0.42
C PRO A 60 11.98 -8.25 -0.84
N TRP A 61 11.36 -9.43 -0.98
CA TRP A 61 10.50 -9.77 -2.13
C TRP A 61 9.24 -8.89 -2.23
N LEU A 62 8.77 -8.32 -1.12
CA LEU A 62 7.63 -7.39 -1.14
C LEU A 62 7.91 -6.12 -1.94
N PHE A 63 9.18 -5.70 -1.97
CA PHE A 63 9.60 -4.47 -2.64
C PHE A 63 9.94 -4.73 -4.11
N ALA A 64 10.56 -5.88 -4.42
CA ALA A 64 10.83 -6.29 -5.80
C ALA A 64 9.55 -6.40 -6.66
N LYS A 65 8.44 -6.86 -6.05
CA LYS A 65 7.14 -6.96 -6.73
C LYS A 65 6.50 -5.59 -6.98
N LYS A 66 6.66 -4.63 -6.06
CA LYS A 66 6.14 -3.26 -6.22
C LYS A 66 6.88 -2.50 -7.34
N GLU A 67 8.17 -2.72 -7.50
CA GLU A 67 8.95 -2.13 -8.61
C GLU A 67 8.59 -2.77 -9.97
N SER A 68 8.33 -4.08 -10.01
CA SER A 68 7.93 -4.79 -11.24
C SER A 68 6.50 -4.49 -11.70
N ALA A 69 5.60 -4.12 -10.78
CA ALA A 69 4.23 -3.74 -11.10
C ALA A 69 4.12 -2.34 -11.73
N ALA A 70 5.09 -1.46 -11.50
CA ALA A 70 5.13 -0.13 -12.11
C ALA A 70 5.54 -0.17 -13.60
N ASP A 71 6.34 -1.16 -14.01
CA ASP A 71 6.85 -1.30 -15.39
C ASP A 71 5.80 -1.86 -16.37
N SER A 72 4.69 -2.41 -15.88
CA SER A 72 3.64 -3.01 -16.71
C SER A 72 2.49 -2.05 -17.08
N ALA A 73 2.53 -0.79 -16.63
CA ALA A 73 1.47 0.19 -16.87
C ALA A 73 1.72 1.10 -18.10
N GLU A 74 2.88 1.01 -18.78
CA GLU A 74 3.30 2.01 -19.77
C GLU A 74 3.34 1.53 -21.23
N VAL A 75 2.57 0.49 -21.62
CA VAL A 75 2.47 0.10 -23.04
C VAL A 75 1.03 -0.19 -23.47
N ASN A 76 0.15 0.81 -23.42
CA ASN A 76 -1.09 0.79 -24.19
C ASN A 76 -1.66 2.19 -24.49
N SER A 77 -0.79 3.14 -24.88
CA SER A 77 -1.22 4.47 -25.33
C SER A 77 -0.58 4.85 -26.67
N ALA A 78 -0.58 3.93 -27.62
CA ALA A 78 0.00 4.15 -28.96
C ALA A 78 -0.99 3.81 -30.09
N MET A 79 -2.22 4.33 -30.07
CA MET A 79 -3.04 4.39 -31.29
C MET A 79 -4.27 5.31 -31.17
N ARG A 80 -4.12 6.63 -31.00
CA ARG A 80 -5.10 7.61 -31.53
C ARG A 80 -4.41 8.93 -31.90
N LYS A 81 -4.00 9.04 -33.17
CA LYS A 81 -3.95 10.32 -33.92
C LYS A 81 -5.40 10.86 -33.94
N SER A 82 -5.75 12.15 -33.83
CA SER A 82 -5.06 13.41 -34.10
C SER A 82 -5.90 14.55 -33.51
N GLY A 83 -5.28 15.53 -32.85
CA GLY A 83 -5.88 16.80 -32.40
C GLY A 83 -4.79 17.73 -31.85
N PRO A 84 -4.82 19.05 -32.10
CA PRO A 84 -3.65 19.89 -31.90
C PRO A 84 -3.43 20.28 -30.42
N LEU A 85 -2.28 19.85 -29.91
CA LEU A 85 -1.39 20.43 -28.87
C LEU A 85 -1.98 21.49 -27.91
N GLN A 86 -2.04 21.13 -26.62
CA GLN A 86 -1.54 21.97 -25.53
C GLN A 86 -0.77 21.09 -24.54
N ILE A 87 0.55 21.28 -24.49
CA ILE A 87 1.45 20.72 -23.48
C ILE A 87 1.42 21.66 -22.29
N THR A 88 1.08 21.18 -21.09
CA THR A 88 1.74 21.63 -19.84
C THR A 88 1.66 20.52 -18.80
N ASP A 89 2.84 20.10 -18.36
CA ASP A 89 3.17 19.51 -17.07
C ASP A 89 2.29 18.37 -16.51
N THR A 90 2.80 17.16 -16.72
CA THR A 90 2.82 16.11 -15.70
C THR A 90 3.55 16.61 -14.44
N GLN A 91 2.88 17.44 -13.63
CA GLN A 91 3.21 17.65 -12.22
C GLN A 91 2.14 16.96 -11.39
N GLY A 92 2.31 15.66 -11.15
CA GLY A 92 1.83 15.02 -9.92
C GLY A 92 2.67 15.52 -8.73
N SER A 93 2.70 16.84 -8.58
CA SER A 93 3.31 17.60 -7.50
C SER A 93 2.31 17.61 -6.35
N SER A 94 2.79 17.37 -5.13
CA SER A 94 2.32 17.74 -3.78
C SER A 94 0.94 18.39 -3.51
N ASP A 95 0.28 19.00 -4.48
CA ASP A 95 -0.97 19.76 -4.43
C ASP A 95 -2.24 18.88 -4.27
N ASP A 96 -2.24 17.65 -4.81
CA ASP A 96 -3.40 16.74 -4.70
C ASP A 96 -3.66 16.27 -3.27
N TYR A 97 -2.58 16.10 -2.47
CA TYR A 97 -2.71 15.73 -1.06
C TYR A 97 -3.34 16.86 -0.23
N GLY A 98 -2.98 18.12 -0.49
CA GLY A 98 -3.59 19.28 0.16
C GLY A 98 -5.08 19.43 -0.20
N THR A 99 -5.41 19.18 -1.47
CA THR A 99 -6.78 19.26 -1.99
C THR A 99 -7.68 18.19 -1.38
N ASN A 100 -7.17 16.96 -1.24
CA ASN A 100 -7.92 15.86 -0.63
C ASN A 100 -8.11 16.08 0.89
N LEU A 101 -7.09 16.60 1.58
CA LEU A 101 -7.18 16.94 3.01
C LEU A 101 -8.16 18.08 3.29
N ALA A 102 -8.19 19.10 2.43
CA ALA A 102 -9.13 20.22 2.55
C ALA A 102 -10.58 19.75 2.37
N ARG A 103 -10.85 18.84 1.42
CA ARG A 103 -12.17 18.21 1.27
C ARG A 103 -12.56 17.40 2.50
N TYR A 104 -11.64 16.62 3.05
CA TYR A 104 -11.89 15.83 4.25
C TYR A 104 -12.22 16.71 5.46
N ARG A 105 -11.49 17.82 5.64
CA ARG A 105 -11.76 18.80 6.71
C ARG A 105 -13.10 19.49 6.55
N ALA A 106 -13.48 19.86 5.33
CA ALA A 106 -14.78 20.49 5.06
C ALA A 106 -15.94 19.53 5.38
N LEU A 107 -15.80 18.26 4.99
CA LEU A 107 -16.80 17.22 5.23
C LEU A 107 -16.94 16.87 6.72
N MET A 108 -15.82 16.86 7.47
CA MET A 108 -15.85 16.67 8.92
C MET A 108 -16.45 17.86 9.68
N ARG A 109 -16.31 19.09 9.16
CA ARG A 109 -16.90 20.29 9.78
C ARG A 109 -18.43 20.28 9.70
N ASP A 110 -19.00 19.69 8.66
CA ASP A 110 -20.45 19.61 8.43
C ASP A 110 -21.15 18.56 9.30
N ILE A 111 -20.39 17.60 9.84
CA ILE A 111 -20.90 16.48 10.66
C ILE A 111 -20.89 16.81 12.17
N LEU A 112 -20.18 17.87 12.57
CA LEU A 112 -19.94 18.25 13.96
C LEU A 112 -20.71 19.50 14.41
N ASP A 113 -21.59 20.03 13.56
CA ASP A 113 -22.64 21.02 13.87
C ASP A 113 -24.00 20.30 13.96
#